data_AF-A0A947CAH6-F1
#
_entry.id   AF-A0A947CAH6-F1
#
_cell.length_a   1.000
_cell.length_b   1.000
_cell.length_c   1.000
_cell.angle_alpha   90.00
_cell.angle_beta   90.00
_cell.angle_gamma   90.00
#
_symmetry.space_group_name_H-M   'P 1'
#
loop_
_entity.id
_entity.type
_entity.pdbx_description
1 polymer ?
#
loop_
_entity_poly.entity_id
_entity_poly.type
_entity_poly.pdbx_seq_one_letter_code
_entity_poly.pdbx_strand_id
1 'polypeptide(L)'
;YASTPYSSQARVALGDLELRRDSLGLAIQALEPVADLGTSDPLAYSAMKMIAAAYEQGGDTGSSLEWYERISSGAKFEYQRRFGLAEQARLHTTAGRYAEAATLYEELLSDSEDDPTGQEVFGVRLGEVRALAEFGAAPPAALPAVDLQPASGAVDAPDDVEGDAADEGTGD
;
A
#
# COMPACT_ATOMS: atom_id res chain seq x y z
N TYR A 1 6.75 1.83 28.80
CA TYR A 1 5.36 2.31 28.64
C TYR A 1 4.82 1.65 27.39
N ALA A 2 3.91 0.69 27.57
CA ALA A 2 3.47 -0.23 26.53
C ALA A 2 2.76 0.51 25.39
N SER A 3 3.26 0.30 24.17
CA SER A 3 2.59 0.57 22.90
C SER A 3 1.40 -0.38 22.78
N THR A 4 0.25 0.02 23.32
CA THR A 4 -0.99 -0.76 23.18
C THR A 4 -1.56 -0.58 21.77
N PRO A 5 -2.30 -1.56 21.23
CA PRO A 5 -3.00 -1.42 19.95
C PRO A 5 -3.86 -0.14 19.85
N TYR A 6 -4.46 0.28 20.98
CA TYR A 6 -5.19 1.55 21.09
C TYR A 6 -4.33 2.78 20.80
N SER A 7 -3.07 2.79 21.23
CA SER A 7 -2.15 3.89 20.95
C SER A 7 -1.79 3.97 19.46
N SER A 8 -1.64 2.81 18.79
CA SER A 8 -1.40 2.75 17.35
C SER A 8 -2.63 3.19 16.55
N GLN A 9 -3.82 2.74 16.94
CA GLN A 9 -5.08 3.18 16.32
C GLN A 9 -5.30 4.69 16.46
N ALA A 10 -5.05 5.25 17.65
CA ALA A 10 -5.15 6.69 17.88
C ALA A 10 -4.16 7.48 17.00
N ARG A 11 -2.95 6.94 16.78
CA ARG A 11 -1.95 7.52 15.88
C ARG A 11 -2.37 7.50 14.42
N VAL A 12 -2.94 6.39 13.95
CA VAL A 12 -3.48 6.30 12.58
C VAL A 12 -4.63 7.29 12.39
N ALA A 13 -5.55 7.38 13.35
CA ALA A 13 -6.66 8.34 13.30
C ALA A 13 -6.17 9.79 13.32
N LEU A 14 -5.14 10.10 14.12
CA LEU A 14 -4.51 11.41 14.11
C LEU A 14 -3.84 11.70 12.76
N GLY A 15 -3.09 10.75 12.21
CA GLY A 15 -2.47 10.88 10.90
C GLY A 15 -3.48 11.20 9.80
N ASP A 16 -4.58 10.46 9.74
CA ASP A 16 -5.68 10.70 8.79
C ASP A 16 -6.30 12.10 8.96
N LEU A 17 -6.54 12.53 10.20
CA LEU A 17 -7.05 13.87 10.48
C LEU A 17 -6.09 14.96 9.97
N GLU A 18 -4.80 14.80 10.19
CA GLU A 18 -3.79 15.77 9.76
C GLU A 18 -3.61 15.80 8.24
N LEU A 19 -3.75 14.66 7.54
CA LEU A 19 -3.80 14.62 6.06
C LEU A 19 -4.97 15.44 5.51
N ARG A 20 -6.16 15.30 6.10
CA ARG A 20 -7.34 16.09 5.70
C ARG A 20 -7.18 17.59 5.94
N ARG A 21 -6.28 17.97 6.86
CA ARG A 21 -5.90 19.35 7.15
C ARG A 21 -4.70 19.83 6.35
N ASP A 22 -4.22 19.03 5.39
CA ASP A 22 -3.02 19.31 4.59
C ASP A 22 -1.76 19.51 5.44
N SER A 23 -1.76 18.97 6.66
CA SER A 23 -0.66 19.04 7.62
C SER A 23 0.26 17.83 7.46
N LEU A 24 0.83 17.68 6.27
CA LEU A 24 1.56 16.48 5.82
C LEU A 24 2.66 16.04 6.79
N GLY A 25 3.48 16.98 7.28
CA GLY A 25 4.54 16.67 8.23
C GLY A 25 4.03 16.15 9.58
N LEU A 26 2.90 16.68 10.07
CA LEU A 26 2.28 16.19 11.31
C LEU A 26 1.63 14.83 11.11
N ALA A 27 1.02 14.60 9.93
CA ALA A 27 0.50 13.29 9.56
C ALA A 27 1.62 12.24 9.56
N ILE A 28 2.73 12.51 8.88
CA ILE A 28 3.89 11.60 8.83
C ILE A 28 4.41 11.32 10.24
N GLN A 29 4.64 12.36 11.06
CA GLN A 29 5.12 12.21 12.43
C GLN A 29 4.19 11.33 13.30
N ALA A 30 2.87 11.45 13.13
CA ALA A 30 1.91 10.63 13.86
C ALA A 30 1.97 9.15 13.41
N LEU A 31 2.20 8.92 12.12
CA LEU A 31 2.13 7.61 11.47
C LEU A 31 3.43 6.80 11.54
N GLU A 32 4.60 7.44 11.49
CA GLU A 32 5.92 6.79 11.46
C GLU A 32 6.08 5.66 12.51
N PRO A 33 5.71 5.88 13.78
CA PRO A 33 5.92 4.84 14.78
C PRO A 33 4.99 3.63 14.60
N VAL A 34 3.85 3.81 13.92
CA VAL A 34 2.95 2.70 13.57
C VAL A 34 3.52 1.97 12.35
N ALA A 35 4.05 2.69 11.37
CA ALA A 35 4.71 2.10 10.22
C ALA A 35 5.95 1.26 10.61
N ASP A 36 6.67 1.66 11.66
CA ASP A 36 7.84 0.91 12.15
C ASP A 36 7.52 -0.44 12.81
N LEU A 37 6.24 -0.74 13.07
CA LEU A 37 5.81 -2.09 13.47
C LEU A 37 6.03 -3.12 12.35
N GLY A 38 6.20 -2.66 11.10
CA GLY A 38 6.51 -3.49 9.95
C GLY A 38 5.27 -4.00 9.22
N THR A 39 5.44 -4.32 7.93
CA THR A 39 4.41 -4.70 6.95
C THR A 39 3.54 -5.91 7.33
N SER A 40 3.95 -6.72 8.30
CA SER A 40 3.14 -7.81 8.87
C SER A 40 2.00 -7.32 9.76
N ASP A 41 2.09 -6.10 10.31
CA ASP A 41 1.05 -5.46 11.10
C ASP A 41 0.06 -4.72 10.15
N PRO A 42 -1.25 -5.02 10.20
CA PRO A 42 -2.23 -4.37 9.33
C PRO A 42 -2.30 -2.84 9.50
N LEU A 43 -2.09 -2.32 10.71
CA LEU A 43 -2.05 -0.88 10.97
C LEU A 43 -0.78 -0.25 10.40
N ALA A 44 0.35 -0.96 10.47
CA ALA A 44 1.60 -0.50 9.86
C ALA A 44 1.46 -0.39 8.34
N TYR A 45 0.88 -1.39 7.68
CA TYR A 45 0.60 -1.31 6.24
C TYR A 45 -0.26 -0.09 5.90
N SER A 46 -1.33 0.16 6.66
CA SER A 46 -2.16 1.36 6.46
C SER A 46 -1.36 2.65 6.67
N ALA A 47 -0.53 2.72 7.72
CA ALA A 47 0.29 3.88 8.02
C ALA A 47 1.32 4.15 6.91
N MET A 48 1.99 3.12 6.40
CA MET A 48 2.95 3.25 5.29
C MET A 48 2.29 3.81 4.03
N LYS A 49 1.10 3.33 3.66
CA LYS A 49 0.36 3.87 2.51
C LYS A 49 0.05 5.35 2.67
N MET A 50 -0.38 5.74 3.87
CA MET A 50 -0.73 7.13 4.19
C MET A 50 0.51 8.03 4.17
N ILE A 51 1.65 7.55 4.67
CA ILE A 51 2.92 8.28 4.59
C ILE A 51 3.35 8.46 3.13
N ALA A 52 3.30 7.40 2.32
CA ALA A 52 3.64 7.47 0.89
C ALA A 52 2.77 8.49 0.15
N ALA A 53 1.46 8.49 0.43
CA ALA A 53 0.50 9.46 -0.12
C ALA A 53 0.77 10.89 0.38
N ALA A 54 1.18 11.07 1.64
CA ALA A 54 1.55 12.37 2.19
C ALA A 54 2.75 12.98 1.44
N TYR A 55 3.78 12.16 1.17
CA TYR A 55 4.92 12.60 0.38
C TYR A 55 4.54 12.94 -1.06
N GLU A 56 3.69 12.13 -1.70
CA GLU A 56 3.18 12.43 -3.03
C GLU A 56 2.40 13.76 -3.06
N GLN A 57 1.51 13.99 -2.09
CA GLN A 57 0.76 15.24 -1.96
C GLN A 57 1.68 16.45 -1.74
N GLY A 58 2.79 16.25 -1.04
CA GLY A 58 3.84 17.26 -0.85
C GLY A 58 4.76 17.48 -2.06
N GLY A 59 4.60 16.69 -3.13
CA GLY A 59 5.44 16.73 -4.32
C GLY A 59 6.79 16.03 -4.16
N ASP A 60 7.01 15.30 -3.07
CA ASP A 60 8.23 14.51 -2.82
C ASP A 60 8.07 13.09 -3.36
N THR A 61 8.17 12.96 -4.69
CA THR A 61 8.08 11.67 -5.37
C THR A 61 9.17 10.69 -4.92
N GLY A 62 10.34 11.19 -4.51
CA GLY A 62 11.46 10.36 -4.08
C GLY A 62 11.11 9.60 -2.80
N SER A 63 10.73 10.33 -1.75
CA SER A 63 10.32 9.70 -0.49
C SER A 63 9.05 8.86 -0.65
N SER A 64 8.09 9.28 -1.49
CA SER A 64 6.91 8.46 -1.77
C SER A 64 7.28 7.08 -2.36
N LEU A 65 8.22 7.05 -3.32
CA LEU A 65 8.73 5.79 -3.90
C LEU A 65 9.41 4.91 -2.86
N GLU A 66 10.25 5.46 -1.99
CA GLU A 66 10.91 4.69 -0.91
C GLU A 66 9.89 3.97 -0.01
N TRP A 67 8.77 4.62 0.31
CA TRP A 67 7.71 4.00 1.10
C TRP A 67 6.95 2.92 0.34
N TYR A 68 6.63 3.14 -0.95
CA TYR A 68 6.00 2.10 -1.76
C TYR A 68 6.93 0.90 -2.01
N GLU A 69 8.24 1.12 -2.12
CA GLU A 69 9.25 0.06 -2.19
C GLU A 69 9.31 -0.74 -0.88
N ARG A 70 9.26 -0.06 0.27
CA ARG A 70 9.17 -0.73 1.58
C ARG A 70 7.91 -1.59 1.69
N ILE A 71 6.78 -1.13 1.13
CA ILE A 71 5.56 -1.92 1.04
C ILE A 71 5.78 -3.15 0.14
N SER A 72 6.26 -2.98 -1.10
CA SER A 72 6.38 -4.09 -2.04
C SER A 72 7.41 -5.14 -1.62
N SER A 73 8.52 -4.72 -1.03
CA SER A 73 9.60 -5.61 -0.57
C SER A 73 9.31 -6.28 0.77
N GLY A 74 8.51 -5.64 1.63
CA GLY A 74 8.18 -6.16 2.96
C GLY A 74 6.83 -6.87 3.05
N ALA A 75 5.98 -6.78 2.04
CA ALA A 75 4.61 -7.28 2.08
C ALA A 75 4.51 -8.77 2.49
N LYS A 76 3.64 -9.06 3.48
CA LYS A 76 3.28 -10.43 3.84
C LYS A 76 2.32 -11.04 2.81
N PHE A 77 1.44 -10.21 2.25
CA PHE A 77 0.38 -10.65 1.35
C PHE A 77 0.60 -10.10 -0.06
N GLU A 78 0.32 -10.94 -1.04
CA GLU A 78 0.57 -10.62 -2.46
C GLU A 78 -0.18 -9.36 -2.93
N TYR A 79 -1.41 -9.13 -2.46
CA TYR A 79 -2.15 -7.90 -2.81
C TYR A 79 -1.44 -6.62 -2.32
N GLN A 80 -0.73 -6.68 -1.18
CA GLN A 80 0.04 -5.55 -0.65
C GLN A 80 1.29 -5.32 -1.50
N ARG A 81 1.94 -6.41 -1.93
CA ARG A 81 3.10 -6.34 -2.83
C ARG A 81 2.70 -5.69 -4.15
N ARG A 82 1.64 -6.18 -4.79
CA ARG A 82 1.11 -5.63 -6.05
C ARG A 82 0.71 -4.18 -5.91
N PHE A 83 0.07 -3.81 -4.80
CA PHE A 83 -0.25 -2.40 -4.54
C PHE A 83 0.99 -1.52 -4.52
N GLY A 84 2.06 -1.92 -3.79
CA GLY A 84 3.32 -1.17 -3.77
C GLY A 84 3.97 -1.04 -5.15
N LEU A 85 4.01 -2.12 -5.93
CA LEU A 85 4.57 -2.11 -7.29
C LEU A 85 3.73 -1.23 -8.25
N ALA A 86 2.41 -1.29 -8.15
CA ALA A 86 1.49 -0.53 -9.00
C ALA A 86 1.64 0.98 -8.77
N GLU A 87 1.76 1.40 -7.52
CA GLU A 87 1.99 2.81 -7.17
C GLU A 87 3.40 3.28 -7.59
N GLN A 88 4.43 2.44 -7.45
CA GLN A 88 5.75 2.75 -8.01
C GLN A 88 5.69 2.96 -9.52
N ALA A 89 5.07 2.04 -10.27
CA ALA A 89 4.92 2.14 -11.72
C ALA A 89 4.20 3.44 -12.13
N ARG A 90 3.17 3.83 -11.38
CA ARG A 90 2.43 5.07 -11.57
C ARG A 90 3.30 6.30 -11.34
N LEU A 91 4.08 6.33 -10.27
CA LEU A 91 5.01 7.43 -9.97
C LEU A 91 6.16 7.51 -10.99
N HIS A 92 6.68 6.39 -11.46
CA HIS A 92 7.64 6.37 -12.56
C HIS A 92 7.03 6.94 -13.85
N THR A 93 5.78 6.60 -14.15
CA THR A 93 5.08 7.11 -15.34
C THR A 93 4.91 8.63 -15.28
N THR A 94 4.42 9.17 -14.16
CA THR A 94 4.24 10.63 -13.98
C THR A 94 5.57 11.38 -13.93
N ALA A 95 6.66 10.72 -13.56
CA ALA A 95 8.01 11.26 -13.62
C ALA A 95 8.70 11.13 -15.00
N GLY A 96 8.03 10.56 -16.01
CA GLY A 96 8.59 10.33 -17.35
C GLY A 96 9.61 9.19 -17.42
N ARG A 97 9.75 8.39 -16.37
CA ARG A 97 10.63 7.22 -16.27
C ARG A 97 9.93 5.98 -16.84
N TYR A 98 9.61 6.05 -18.12
CA TYR A 98 8.73 5.08 -18.79
C TYR A 98 9.32 3.65 -18.87
N ALA A 99 10.64 3.52 -18.94
CA ALA A 99 11.29 2.21 -18.96
C ALA A 99 11.07 1.47 -17.62
N GLU A 100 11.32 2.15 -16.50
CA GLU A 100 11.08 1.58 -15.17
C GLU A 100 9.60 1.27 -14.93
N ALA A 101 8.70 2.18 -15.34
CA ALA A 101 7.27 1.95 -15.24
C ALA A 101 6.81 0.72 -16.05
N ALA A 102 7.32 0.55 -17.28
CA ALA A 102 6.98 -0.59 -18.12
C ALA A 102 7.42 -1.92 -17.49
N THR A 103 8.63 -1.99 -16.95
CA THR A 103 9.13 -3.19 -16.25
C THR A 103 8.24 -3.58 -15.08
N LEU A 104 7.81 -2.61 -14.26
CA LEU A 104 6.93 -2.87 -13.13
C LEU A 104 5.52 -3.33 -13.57
N TYR A 105 4.96 -2.74 -14.63
CA TYR A 105 3.67 -3.19 -15.17
C TYR A 105 3.75 -4.56 -15.84
N GLU A 106 4.87 -4.92 -16.45
CA GLU A 106 5.13 -6.27 -16.97
C GLU A 106 5.18 -7.30 -15.84
N GLU A 107 5.87 -7.00 -14.74
CA GLU A 107 5.92 -7.84 -13.54
C GLU A 107 4.51 -8.04 -12.95
N LEU A 108 3.75 -6.95 -12.79
CA LEU A 108 2.37 -7.00 -12.30
C LEU A 108 1.42 -7.82 -13.18
N LEU A 109 1.61 -7.77 -14.51
CA LEU A 109 0.86 -8.59 -15.45
C LEU A 109 1.17 -10.08 -15.30
N SER A 110 2.46 -10.41 -15.18
CA SER A 110 2.90 -11.79 -14.94
C SER A 110 2.38 -12.32 -13.61
N ASP A 111 2.36 -11.50 -12.57
CA ASP A 111 1.84 -11.93 -11.27
C ASP A 111 0.31 -12.08 -11.27
N SER A 112 -0.40 -11.37 -12.14
CA SER A 112 -1.87 -11.37 -12.20
C SER A 112 -2.45 -12.42 -13.17
N GLU A 113 -1.73 -13.50 -13.49
CA GLU A 113 -2.19 -14.54 -14.42
C GLU A 113 -3.59 -15.11 -14.11
N ASP A 114 -3.94 -15.21 -12.82
CA ASP A 114 -5.24 -15.71 -12.33
C ASP A 114 -6.23 -14.60 -11.91
N ASP A 115 -5.89 -13.33 -12.15
CA ASP A 115 -6.72 -12.16 -11.82
C ASP A 115 -7.08 -11.36 -13.09
N PRO A 116 -8.23 -11.65 -13.72
CA PRO A 116 -8.64 -10.97 -14.95
C PRO A 116 -8.75 -9.46 -14.81
N THR A 117 -9.18 -8.97 -13.64
CA THR A 117 -9.31 -7.52 -13.39
C THR A 117 -7.93 -6.88 -13.30
N GLY A 118 -6.99 -7.52 -12.59
CA GLY A 118 -5.59 -7.10 -12.57
C GLY A 118 -4.98 -7.07 -13.97
N GLN A 119 -5.20 -8.12 -14.77
CA GLN A 119 -4.68 -8.17 -16.15
C GLN A 119 -5.19 -7.03 -17.03
N GLU A 120 -6.49 -6.75 -16.99
CA GLU A 120 -7.07 -5.66 -17.78
C GLU A 120 -6.47 -4.31 -17.38
N VAL A 121 -6.40 -4.03 -16.07
CA VAL A 121 -5.87 -2.77 -15.55
C VAL A 121 -4.40 -2.59 -15.91
N PHE A 122 -3.55 -3.57 -15.63
CA PHE A 122 -2.11 -3.46 -15.89
C PHE A 122 -1.78 -3.52 -17.39
N GLY A 123 -2.58 -4.25 -18.18
CA GLY A 123 -2.44 -4.30 -19.64
C GLY A 123 -2.68 -2.94 -20.29
N VAL A 124 -3.74 -2.25 -19.86
CA VAL A 124 -4.03 -0.87 -20.31
C VAL A 124 -2.88 0.06 -19.92
N ARG A 125 -2.43 0.01 -18.65
CA ARG A 125 -1.34 0.86 -18.16
C ARG A 125 -0.02 0.64 -18.89
N LEU A 126 0.35 -0.61 -19.14
CA LEU A 126 1.55 -0.94 -19.91
C LEU A 126 1.46 -0.41 -21.34
N GLY A 127 0.29 -0.51 -21.99
CA GLY A 127 0.04 0.04 -23.32
C GLY A 127 0.19 1.57 -23.35
N GLU A 128 -0.39 2.27 -22.37
CA GLU A 128 -0.26 3.73 -22.21
C GLU A 128 1.21 4.14 -22.05
N VAL A 129 1.96 3.50 -21.13
CA VAL A 129 3.38 3.81 -20.88
C VAL A 129 4.23 3.58 -22.12
N ARG A 130 4.01 2.48 -22.84
CA ARG A 130 4.74 2.18 -24.08
C ARG A 130 4.46 3.22 -25.17
N ALA A 131 3.22 3.65 -25.32
CA ALA A 131 2.87 4.72 -26.25
C ALA A 131 3.54 6.05 -25.86
N LEU A 132 3.50 6.43 -24.58
CA LEU A 132 4.18 7.63 -24.08
C LEU A 132 5.69 7.59 -24.40
N ALA A 133 6.33 6.44 -24.20
CA ALA A 133 7.74 6.23 -24.51
C ALA A 133 8.04 6.31 -26.01
N GLU A 134 7.24 5.64 -26.85
CA GLU A 134 7.41 5.62 -28.30
C GLU A 134 7.26 7.02 -28.91
N PHE A 135 6.25 7.78 -28.48
CA PHE A 135 5.95 9.10 -29.02
C PHE A 135 6.72 10.23 -28.32
N GLY A 136 7.54 9.92 -27.30
CA GLY A 136 8.26 10.93 -26.51
C GLY A 136 7.30 11.97 -25.90
N ALA A 137 6.10 11.54 -25.54
CA ALA A 137 5.05 12.42 -25.05
C ALA A 137 5.39 12.96 -23.66
N ALA A 138 4.86 14.15 -23.35
CA ALA A 138 4.97 14.71 -22.01
C ALA A 138 4.30 13.76 -20.99
N PRO A 139 4.89 13.58 -19.80
CA PRO A 139 4.31 12.71 -18.79
C PRO A 139 2.95 13.25 -18.35
N PRO A 140 2.00 12.36 -18.01
CA PRO A 140 0.72 12.78 -17.49
C PRO A 140 0.90 13.52 -16.17
N ALA A 141 0.16 14.60 -15.98
CA ALA A 141 0.23 15.42 -14.76
C ALA A 141 -0.17 14.63 -13.50
N ALA A 142 -1.11 13.69 -13.65
CA ALA A 142 -1.47 12.73 -12.62
C ALA A 142 -2.08 11.49 -13.28
N LEU A 143 -1.87 10.35 -12.65
CA LEU A 143 -2.62 9.13 -12.92
C LEU A 143 -3.38 8.75 -11.66
N PRO A 144 -4.61 8.22 -11.78
CA PRO A 144 -5.34 7.74 -10.62
C PRO A 144 -4.62 6.53 -10.01
N ALA A 145 -4.64 6.46 -8.69
CA ALA A 145 -4.15 5.31 -7.92
C ALA A 145 -4.86 4.03 -8.36
N VAL A 146 -4.17 2.90 -8.26
CA VAL A 146 -4.75 1.60 -8.65
C VAL A 146 -5.53 1.05 -7.46
N ASP A 147 -6.85 0.89 -7.62
CA ASP A 147 -7.68 0.25 -6.59
C ASP A 147 -7.58 -1.27 -6.69
N LEU A 148 -6.56 -1.83 -6.06
CA LEU A 148 -6.39 -3.27 -5.91
C LEU A 148 -7.10 -3.72 -4.64
N GLN A 149 -8.35 -4.15 -4.78
CA GLN A 149 -9.06 -4.83 -3.70
C GLN A 149 -8.49 -6.24 -3.52
N PRO A 150 -8.44 -6.77 -2.28
CA PRO A 150 -8.16 -8.19 -2.10
C PRO A 150 -9.23 -9.01 -2.83
N ALA A 151 -8.82 -10.10 -3.50
CA ALA A 151 -9.75 -11.01 -4.15
C ALA A 151 -10.85 -11.38 -3.14
N SER A 152 -12.12 -11.14 -3.52
CA SER A 152 -13.27 -11.38 -2.66
C SER A 152 -13.27 -12.84 -2.20
N GLY A 153 -12.82 -13.09 -0.97
CA GLY A 153 -12.64 -14.44 -0.42
C GLY A 153 -11.45 -14.61 0.53
N ALA A 154 -10.44 -13.74 0.50
CA ALA A 154 -9.25 -13.84 1.36
C ALA A 154 -9.39 -13.11 2.71
N VAL A 155 -10.54 -13.26 3.39
CA VAL A 155 -10.57 -13.04 4.85
C VAL A 155 -9.96 -14.27 5.48
N ASP A 156 -8.63 -14.26 5.58
CA ASP A 156 -7.88 -15.20 6.41
C ASP A 156 -8.30 -14.91 7.87
N ALA A 157 -9.31 -15.65 8.34
CA ALA A 157 -9.71 -15.60 9.73
C ALA A 157 -8.50 -16.02 10.57
N PRO A 158 -8.16 -15.32 11.65
CA PRO A 158 -7.15 -15.84 12.57
C PRO A 158 -7.67 -17.17 13.13
N ASP A 159 -7.02 -18.26 12.72
CA ASP A 159 -7.04 -19.53 13.44
C ASP A 159 -6.43 -19.24 14.81
N ASP A 160 -7.26 -18.92 15.80
CA ASP A 160 -6.77 -18.82 17.16
C ASP A 160 -7.86 -19.02 18.23
N VAL A 161 -7.59 -20.09 18.99
CA VAL A 161 -7.94 -20.35 20.38
C VAL A 161 -9.33 -20.90 20.67
N GLU A 162 -9.50 -22.20 20.45
CA GLU A 162 -10.37 -23.00 21.31
C GLU A 162 -9.73 -23.06 22.71
N GLY A 163 -10.17 -22.13 23.55
CA GLY A 163 -9.75 -21.98 24.92
C GLY A 163 -10.20 -23.18 25.76
N ASP A 164 -9.20 -23.81 26.36
CA ASP A 164 -9.25 -24.59 27.58
C ASP A 164 -10.24 -23.98 28.60
N ALA A 165 -11.44 -24.56 28.69
CA ALA A 165 -12.39 -24.25 29.74
C ALA A 165 -12.21 -25.30 30.84
N ALA A 166 -11.47 -24.89 31.86
CA ALA A 166 -11.36 -25.55 33.15
C ALA A 166 -12.74 -25.91 33.72
N ASP A 167 -12.91 -27.19 34.04
CA ASP A 167 -14.00 -27.73 34.85
C ASP A 167 -13.68 -27.45 36.34
N GLU A 168 -14.18 -26.33 36.86
CA GLU A 168 -14.28 -26.07 38.30
C GLU A 168 -15.75 -26.10 38.75
N GLY A 169 -16.13 -27.21 39.38
CA GLY A 169 -16.94 -27.33 40.60
C GLY A 169 -18.17 -26.43 40.81
N THR A 170 -19.34 -27.07 40.83
CA THR A 170 -20.45 -26.76 41.77
C THR A 170 -21.23 -28.08 41.93
N GLY A 171 -21.25 -28.78 43.06
CA GLY A 171 -21.81 -28.37 44.35
C GLY A 171 -23.27 -28.82 44.45
N ASP A 172 -23.50 -30.07 44.92
CA ASP A 172 -24.48 -30.44 45.97
C ASP A 172 -24.12 -31.85 46.51
#